data_AF-A0AAD8ANM8-F1
#
_entry.id   AF-A0AAD8ANM8-F1
#
_cell.length_a   1.000
_cell.length_b   1.000
_cell.length_c   1.000
_cell.angle_alpha   90.00
_cell.angle_beta   90.00
_cell.angle_gamma   90.00
#
_symmetry.space_group_name_H-M   'P 1'
#
loop_
_entity.id
_entity.type
_entity.pdbx_description
1 polymer ?
#
loop_
_entity_poly.entity_id
_entity_poly.type
_entity_poly.pdbx_seq_one_letter_code
_entity_poly.pdbx_strand_id
1 'polypeptide(L)'
;MSIATSTNCLKISHVIPVSSFGDRLKEAFGTEQIPEIAKRLNVTYQAAKNYVEGRIPPADKLVEISNSTNCSIHWLLTGNGKPTISKTDEVEKIKIDKLIDFLEEDEIKDIEEFRQLEIEDLNEDVPLNRFLVELLRLGLWSKFKDENEVEIDEQLENINEGDNLNYALRATILRIIRHEITWGKSRDLILDLINKQSAGDNTVPRRNNLNNLVEFKKPKKEKIQDLGMVDKFNIEDAIQKHSTLEDTLQTWYQFEGKTLPEDFSLNFAGWKDLSMEDKIQTVKDVKTFADKMNEKIDKGELEDE
;
A
#
# COMPACT_ATOMS: atom_id res chain seq x y z
N MET A 1 -43.67 38.31 -46.04
CA MET A 1 -43.39 37.88 -44.66
C MET A 1 -42.51 36.63 -44.74
N SER A 2 -41.19 36.81 -44.63
CA SER A 2 -40.22 35.70 -44.68
C SER A 2 -39.92 35.25 -43.25
N ILE A 3 -40.10 33.97 -42.97
CA ILE A 3 -39.76 33.36 -41.69
C ILE A 3 -38.40 32.67 -41.88
N ALA A 4 -37.37 33.21 -41.25
CA ALA A 4 -36.04 32.62 -41.21
C ALA A 4 -36.00 31.54 -40.13
N THR A 5 -35.79 30.29 -40.52
CA THR A 5 -35.53 29.18 -39.60
C THR A 5 -34.03 29.13 -39.27
N SER A 6 -33.67 29.71 -38.13
CA SER A 6 -32.35 29.61 -37.53
C SER A 6 -32.13 28.20 -36.99
N THR A 7 -31.37 27.38 -37.72
CA THR A 7 -30.95 26.05 -37.24
C THR A 7 -29.66 26.22 -36.45
N ASN A 8 -29.81 26.27 -35.13
CA ASN A 8 -28.72 26.36 -34.17
C ASN A 8 -28.11 24.95 -34.01
N CYS A 9 -27.10 24.63 -34.81
CA CYS A 9 -26.28 23.43 -34.62
C CYS A 9 -25.41 23.62 -33.37
N LEU A 10 -25.77 22.94 -32.28
CA LEU A 10 -24.97 22.84 -31.07
C LEU A 10 -23.57 22.33 -31.42
N LYS A 11 -22.57 23.18 -31.15
CA LYS A 11 -21.15 22.88 -31.34
C LYS A 11 -20.78 21.67 -30.49
N ILE A 12 -20.28 20.66 -31.19
CA ILE A 12 -19.75 19.39 -30.69
C ILE A 12 -18.78 19.68 -29.53
N SER A 13 -19.02 19.00 -28.42
CA SER A 13 -18.13 18.93 -27.26
C SER A 13 -16.68 18.66 -27.71
N HIS A 14 -15.74 19.34 -27.08
CA HIS A 14 -14.31 19.26 -27.38
C HIS A 14 -13.78 17.85 -27.01
N VAL A 15 -14.01 16.87 -27.89
CA VAL A 15 -13.39 15.55 -27.82
C VAL A 15 -11.92 15.77 -28.12
N ILE A 16 -11.09 15.79 -27.07
CA ILE A 16 -9.64 15.77 -27.24
C ILE A 16 -9.35 14.46 -28.01
N PRO A 17 -8.84 14.52 -29.24
CA PRO A 17 -8.54 13.32 -29.99
C PRO A 17 -7.53 12.52 -29.16
N VAL A 18 -7.89 11.30 -28.80
CA VAL A 18 -6.98 10.36 -28.15
C VAL A 18 -5.82 10.19 -29.13
N SER A 19 -4.65 10.69 -28.76
CA SER A 19 -3.45 10.59 -29.60
C SER A 19 -3.16 9.11 -29.91
N SER A 20 -2.54 8.80 -31.04
CA SER A 20 -2.13 7.42 -31.29
C SER A 20 -0.96 7.03 -30.38
N PHE A 21 -0.69 5.73 -30.22
CA PHE A 21 0.54 5.27 -29.53
C PHE A 21 1.79 5.90 -30.17
N GLY A 22 1.82 5.98 -31.50
CA GLY A 22 2.93 6.57 -32.25
C GLY A 22 3.16 8.05 -31.94
N ASP A 23 2.10 8.83 -31.76
CA ASP A 23 2.20 10.24 -31.40
C ASP A 23 2.76 10.42 -29.99
N ARG A 24 2.26 9.61 -29.03
CA ARG A 24 2.79 9.60 -27.65
C ARG A 24 4.24 9.13 -27.58
N LEU A 25 4.63 8.19 -28.45
CA LEU A 25 6.01 7.73 -28.54
C LEU A 25 6.94 8.86 -29.02
N LYS A 26 6.55 9.62 -30.06
CA LYS A 26 7.30 10.79 -30.51
C LYS A 26 7.40 11.86 -29.43
N GLU A 27 6.28 12.12 -28.74
CA GLU A 27 6.20 13.05 -27.61
C GLU A 27 7.15 12.64 -26.47
N ALA A 28 7.12 11.36 -26.07
CA ALA A 28 7.96 10.81 -25.02
C ALA A 28 9.46 10.96 -25.34
N PHE A 29 9.86 10.75 -26.60
CA PHE A 29 11.26 10.91 -27.02
C PHE A 29 11.66 12.36 -27.32
N GLY A 30 10.69 13.26 -27.47
CA GLY A 30 10.92 14.65 -27.87
C GLY A 30 11.49 14.79 -29.29
N THR A 31 11.21 13.85 -30.19
CA THR A 31 11.72 13.85 -31.57
C THR A 31 10.74 13.15 -32.51
N GLU A 32 10.61 13.68 -33.73
CA GLU A 32 9.86 13.03 -34.82
C GLU A 32 10.73 12.11 -35.67
N GLN A 33 12.06 12.11 -35.44
CA GLN A 33 13.01 11.37 -36.26
C GLN A 33 13.06 9.90 -35.88
N ILE A 34 12.45 9.04 -36.70
CA ILE A 34 12.47 7.56 -36.54
C ILE A 34 13.89 7.00 -36.35
N PRO A 35 14.95 7.45 -37.07
CA PRO A 35 16.31 6.97 -36.84
C PRO A 35 16.83 7.22 -35.42
N GLU A 36 16.44 8.36 -34.82
CA GLU A 36 16.84 8.72 -33.46
C GLU A 36 16.15 7.83 -32.43
N ILE A 37 14.85 7.58 -32.60
CA ILE A 37 14.08 6.64 -31.77
C ILE A 37 14.66 5.22 -31.88
N ALA A 38 14.97 4.76 -33.09
CA ALA A 38 15.58 3.44 -33.33
C ALA A 38 16.92 3.29 -32.60
N LYS A 39 17.76 4.33 -32.66
CA LYS A 39 19.07 4.36 -32.00
C LYS A 39 18.92 4.34 -30.47
N ARG A 40 17.99 5.12 -29.91
CA ARG A 40 17.77 5.20 -28.45
C ARG A 40 17.21 3.88 -27.87
N LEU A 41 16.37 3.18 -28.62
CA LEU A 41 15.77 1.89 -28.21
C LEU A 41 16.60 0.65 -28.56
N ASN A 42 17.75 0.84 -29.22
CA ASN A 42 18.58 -0.23 -29.74
C ASN A 42 17.75 -1.27 -30.56
N VAL A 43 16.91 -0.77 -31.48
CA VAL A 43 16.08 -1.59 -32.38
C VAL A 43 16.37 -1.25 -33.84
N THR A 44 15.96 -2.13 -34.75
CA THR A 44 16.06 -1.85 -36.18
C THR A 44 15.18 -0.67 -36.56
N TYR A 45 15.57 0.07 -37.61
CA TYR A 45 14.78 1.19 -38.14
C TYR A 45 13.34 0.78 -38.46
N GLN A 46 13.16 -0.41 -39.04
CA GLN A 46 11.82 -0.93 -39.39
C GLN A 46 10.96 -1.19 -38.15
N ALA A 47 11.55 -1.68 -37.05
CA ALA A 47 10.82 -1.87 -35.80
C ALA A 47 10.36 -0.53 -35.21
N ALA A 48 11.26 0.47 -35.14
CA ALA A 48 10.90 1.81 -34.69
C ALA A 48 9.83 2.46 -35.57
N LYS A 49 9.92 2.30 -36.89
CA LYS A 49 8.90 2.75 -37.83
C LYS A 49 7.53 2.12 -37.54
N ASN A 50 7.49 0.80 -37.36
CA ASN A 50 6.25 0.10 -37.02
C ASN A 50 5.64 0.62 -35.70
N TYR A 51 6.48 0.91 -34.69
CA TYR A 51 6.01 1.46 -33.41
C TYR A 51 5.40 2.86 -33.59
N VAL A 52 6.07 3.72 -34.37
CA VAL A 52 5.58 5.06 -34.72
C VAL A 52 4.30 5.01 -35.55
N GLU A 53 4.08 3.97 -36.34
CA GLU A 53 2.83 3.73 -37.08
C GLU A 53 1.70 3.15 -36.21
N GLY A 54 1.95 2.95 -34.90
CA GLY A 54 0.94 2.55 -33.92
C GLY A 54 1.01 1.08 -33.49
N ARG A 55 1.99 0.29 -33.98
CA ARG A 55 2.19 -1.07 -33.47
C ARG A 55 2.71 -1.02 -32.04
N ILE A 56 2.03 -1.69 -31.12
CA ILE A 56 2.47 -1.77 -29.72
C ILE A 56 3.73 -2.66 -29.64
N PRO A 57 4.84 -2.19 -29.06
CA PRO A 57 6.03 -2.99 -28.82
C PRO A 57 5.79 -4.07 -27.76
N PRO A 58 6.63 -5.13 -27.73
CA PRO A 58 6.58 -6.11 -26.66
C PRO A 58 6.88 -5.48 -25.29
N ALA A 59 6.49 -6.17 -24.21
CA ALA A 59 6.50 -5.62 -22.85
C ALA A 59 7.91 -5.19 -22.37
N ASP A 60 8.93 -5.98 -22.70
CA ASP A 60 10.33 -5.66 -22.45
C ASP A 60 10.74 -4.31 -23.05
N LYS A 61 10.31 -4.03 -24.28
CA LYS A 61 10.57 -2.75 -24.95
C LYS A 61 9.72 -1.60 -24.41
N LEU A 62 8.51 -1.85 -23.91
CA LEU A 62 7.71 -0.82 -23.22
C LEU A 62 8.38 -0.35 -21.92
N VAL A 63 8.95 -1.28 -21.15
CA VAL A 63 9.71 -0.95 -19.93
C VAL A 63 10.97 -0.16 -20.29
N GLU A 64 11.70 -0.55 -21.34
CA GLU A 64 12.88 0.19 -21.82
C GLU A 64 12.52 1.62 -22.27
N ILE A 65 11.41 1.80 -23.02
CA ILE A 65 10.87 3.11 -23.39
C ILE A 65 10.62 3.94 -22.12
N SER A 66 9.82 3.40 -21.19
CA SER A 66 9.43 4.07 -19.96
C SER A 66 10.64 4.55 -19.15
N ASN A 67 11.64 3.69 -18.97
CA ASN A 67 12.86 4.02 -18.24
C ASN A 67 13.71 5.08 -18.97
N SER A 68 13.79 5.02 -20.30
CA SER A 68 14.59 5.96 -21.10
C SER A 68 13.97 7.35 -21.22
N THR A 69 12.64 7.46 -21.17
CA THR A 69 11.91 8.73 -21.33
C THR A 69 11.30 9.25 -20.02
N ASN A 70 11.39 8.48 -18.93
CA ASN A 70 10.69 8.74 -17.67
C ASN A 70 9.16 8.91 -17.85
N CYS A 71 8.58 8.18 -18.80
CA CYS A 71 7.14 8.23 -19.09
C CYS A 71 6.39 7.05 -18.50
N SER A 72 5.15 7.28 -18.06
CA SER A 72 4.28 6.21 -17.56
C SER A 72 3.90 5.24 -18.68
N ILE A 73 4.09 3.94 -18.45
CA ILE A 73 3.64 2.88 -19.37
C ILE A 73 2.13 2.98 -19.60
N HIS A 74 1.36 3.30 -18.54
CA HIS A 74 -0.09 3.47 -18.65
C HIS A 74 -0.42 4.59 -19.64
N TRP A 75 0.20 5.76 -19.48
CA TRP A 75 -0.01 6.88 -20.40
C TRP A 75 0.44 6.55 -21.82
N LEU A 76 1.58 5.88 -22.00
CA LEU A 76 2.05 5.45 -23.33
C LEU A 76 1.03 4.57 -24.04
N LEU A 77 0.39 3.62 -23.33
CA LEU A 77 -0.56 2.69 -23.92
C LEU A 77 -1.95 3.29 -24.13
N THR A 78 -2.48 4.01 -23.14
CA THR A 78 -3.89 4.44 -23.14
C THR A 78 -4.08 5.90 -23.54
N GLY A 79 -3.04 6.73 -23.41
CA GLY A 79 -3.14 8.18 -23.50
C GLY A 79 -3.80 8.85 -22.30
N ASN A 80 -4.15 8.08 -21.26
CA ASN A 80 -4.76 8.58 -20.04
C ASN A 80 -3.70 8.77 -18.94
N GLY A 81 -3.94 9.75 -18.06
CA GLY A 81 -3.05 10.05 -16.94
C GLY A 81 -1.91 11.01 -17.30
N LYS A 82 -0.94 11.15 -16.39
CA LYS A 82 0.20 12.05 -16.57
C LYS A 82 1.28 11.39 -17.43
N PRO A 83 1.88 12.11 -18.41
CA PRO A 83 2.93 11.55 -19.27
C PRO A 83 4.16 11.13 -18.49
N THR A 84 4.59 11.96 -17.55
CA THR A 84 5.79 11.73 -16.75
C THR A 84 5.45 11.03 -15.45
N ILE A 85 6.29 10.07 -15.08
CA ILE A 85 6.33 9.54 -13.72
C ILE A 85 6.97 10.67 -12.90
N SER A 86 6.18 11.29 -12.04
CA SER A 86 6.69 12.37 -11.19
C SER A 86 7.83 11.77 -10.38
N LYS A 87 9.01 12.39 -10.34
CA LYS A 87 10.05 11.99 -9.37
C LYS A 87 9.49 12.03 -7.95
N THR A 88 8.46 12.83 -7.71
CA THR A 88 7.66 12.82 -6.49
C THR A 88 7.05 11.44 -6.21
N ASP A 89 6.55 10.72 -7.19
CA ASP A 89 5.95 9.39 -7.02
C ASP A 89 7.04 8.35 -6.66
N GLU A 90 8.23 8.45 -7.26
CA GLU A 90 9.38 7.63 -6.87
C GLU A 90 9.95 8.02 -5.50
N VAL A 91 10.02 9.31 -5.19
CA VAL A 91 10.50 9.83 -3.90
C VAL A 91 9.50 9.50 -2.78
N GLU A 92 8.20 9.58 -3.05
CA GLU A 92 7.13 9.16 -2.14
C GLU A 92 7.18 7.66 -1.94
N LYS A 93 7.33 6.87 -3.01
CA LYS A 93 7.52 5.42 -2.90
C LYS A 93 8.76 5.07 -2.06
N ILE A 94 9.91 5.70 -2.32
CA ILE A 94 11.14 5.51 -1.55
C ILE A 94 10.98 5.98 -0.09
N LYS A 95 10.19 7.03 0.18
CA LYS A 95 9.91 7.49 1.54
C LYS A 95 8.97 6.52 2.27
N ILE A 96 8.01 5.94 1.57
CA ILE A 96 7.04 4.98 2.11
C ILE A 96 7.69 3.65 2.38
N ASP A 97 8.50 3.13 1.45
CA ASP A 97 9.23 1.88 1.66
C ASP A 97 10.15 2.02 2.89
N LYS A 98 10.81 3.18 3.05
CA LYS A 98 11.57 3.49 4.26
C LYS A 98 10.70 3.63 5.50
N LEU A 99 9.50 4.20 5.41
CA LEU A 99 8.56 4.30 6.53
C LEU A 99 8.08 2.94 7.00
N ILE A 100 7.83 2.02 6.07
CA ILE A 100 7.48 0.63 6.35
C ILE A 100 8.62 -0.07 7.08
N ASP A 101 9.88 0.17 6.67
CA ASP A 101 11.07 -0.37 7.35
C ASP A 101 11.20 0.11 8.82
N PHE A 102 10.50 1.18 9.22
CA PHE A 102 10.48 1.68 10.60
C PHE A 102 9.34 1.13 11.46
N LEU A 103 8.39 0.40 10.87
CA LEU A 103 7.27 -0.22 11.59
C LEU A 103 7.62 -1.66 11.94
N GLU A 104 7.25 -2.12 13.13
CA GLU A 104 7.33 -3.55 13.47
C GLU A 104 6.17 -4.32 12.84
N GLU A 105 6.35 -5.64 12.66
CA GLU A 105 5.33 -6.51 12.06
C GLU A 105 3.99 -6.43 12.79
N ASP A 106 4.02 -6.33 14.11
CA ASP A 106 2.83 -6.22 14.96
C ASP A 106 2.06 -4.91 14.69
N GLU A 107 2.78 -3.81 14.42
CA GLU A 107 2.18 -2.51 14.11
C GLU A 107 1.61 -2.45 12.71
N ILE A 108 2.30 -3.08 11.75
CA ILE A 108 1.79 -3.27 10.40
C ILE A 108 0.48 -4.07 10.47
N LYS A 109 0.46 -5.14 11.26
CA LYS A 109 -0.72 -5.97 11.47
C LYS A 109 -1.86 -5.19 12.14
N ASP A 110 -1.59 -4.43 13.18
CA ASP A 110 -2.60 -3.57 13.83
C ASP A 110 -3.20 -2.57 12.84
N ILE A 111 -2.37 -1.94 12.00
CA ILE A 111 -2.85 -1.00 10.97
C ILE A 111 -3.66 -1.72 9.89
N GLU A 112 -3.25 -2.92 9.46
CA GLU A 112 -3.97 -3.72 8.48
C GLU A 112 -5.31 -4.26 9.01
N GLU A 113 -5.34 -4.74 10.25
CA GLU A 113 -6.57 -5.16 10.94
C GLU A 113 -7.52 -3.97 11.09
N PHE A 114 -7.00 -2.81 11.50
CA PHE A 114 -7.79 -1.59 11.60
C PHE A 114 -8.35 -1.14 10.23
N ARG A 115 -7.54 -1.25 9.18
CA ARG A 115 -7.95 -0.99 7.80
C ARG A 115 -9.07 -1.92 7.35
N GLN A 116 -9.01 -3.20 7.71
CA GLN A 116 -10.07 -4.17 7.40
C GLN A 116 -11.38 -3.82 8.12
N LEU A 117 -11.31 -3.31 9.36
CA LEU A 117 -12.47 -2.88 10.15
C LEU A 117 -13.20 -1.65 9.56
N GLU A 118 -12.52 -0.77 8.82
CA GLU A 118 -13.16 0.41 8.19
C GLU A 118 -13.64 0.17 6.75
N ILE A 119 -13.19 -0.90 6.08
CA ILE A 119 -13.44 -1.15 4.65
C ILE A 119 -14.65 -2.06 4.37
N GLU A 120 -15.29 -2.61 5.41
CA GLU A 120 -16.53 -3.40 5.25
C GLU A 120 -17.66 -2.61 4.53
N ASP A 121 -17.61 -1.28 4.52
CA ASP A 121 -18.55 -0.40 3.78
C ASP A 121 -18.07 -0.02 2.35
N LEU A 122 -16.83 -0.34 1.97
CA LEU A 122 -16.21 0.13 0.72
C LEU A 122 -15.57 -0.97 -0.14
N ASN A 123 -15.89 -2.26 0.01
CA ASN A 123 -15.66 -3.37 -0.96
C ASN A 123 -14.28 -3.50 -1.66
N GLU A 124 -13.25 -2.73 -1.29
CA GLU A 124 -11.92 -2.76 -1.90
C GLU A 124 -10.85 -2.69 -0.81
N ASP A 125 -10.00 -3.72 -0.77
CA ASP A 125 -8.82 -3.76 0.06
C ASP A 125 -7.84 -2.64 -0.39
N VAL A 126 -7.62 -1.57 0.42
CA VAL A 126 -6.75 -0.40 0.07
C VAL A 126 -5.29 -0.52 0.57
N PRO A 127 -4.29 -0.97 -0.21
CA PRO A 127 -2.98 -1.39 0.33
C PRO A 127 -2.30 -0.37 1.27
N LEU A 128 -1.57 -0.81 2.31
CA LEU A 128 -0.95 0.05 3.34
C LEU A 128 -0.15 1.23 2.75
N ASN A 129 0.60 0.98 1.68
CA ASN A 129 1.34 2.02 0.98
C ASN A 129 0.41 3.10 0.39
N ARG A 130 -0.74 2.73 -0.18
CA ARG A 130 -1.74 3.66 -0.73
C ARG A 130 -2.39 4.49 0.38
N PHE A 131 -2.68 3.88 1.53
CA PHE A 131 -3.16 4.59 2.72
C PHE A 131 -2.17 5.66 3.19
N LEU A 132 -0.89 5.28 3.33
CA LEU A 132 0.17 6.21 3.72
C LEU A 132 0.41 7.31 2.67
N VAL A 133 0.32 7.01 1.37
CA VAL A 133 0.37 8.03 0.29
C VAL A 133 -0.74 9.06 0.48
N GLU A 134 -1.99 8.63 0.72
CA GLU A 134 -3.11 9.56 0.80
C GLU A 134 -3.03 10.46 2.04
N LEU A 135 -2.58 9.95 3.19
CA LEU A 135 -2.32 10.78 4.38
C LEU A 135 -1.29 11.89 4.10
N LEU A 136 -0.18 11.54 3.42
CA LEU A 136 0.85 12.49 3.05
C LEU A 136 0.35 13.50 2.01
N ARG A 137 -0.36 13.01 0.99
CA ARG A 137 -0.90 13.80 -0.13
C ARG A 137 -1.94 14.82 0.31
N LEU A 138 -2.79 14.48 1.30
CA LEU A 138 -3.81 15.38 1.82
C LEU A 138 -3.24 16.54 2.66
N GLY A 139 -1.91 16.59 2.85
CA GLY A 139 -1.25 17.68 3.57
C GLY A 139 -1.60 17.73 5.06
N LEU A 140 -2.26 16.69 5.57
CA LEU A 140 -2.69 16.55 6.97
C LEU A 140 -1.48 16.56 7.92
N TRP A 141 -0.33 16.11 7.43
CA TRP A 141 0.96 16.22 8.12
C TRP A 141 1.33 17.67 8.50
N SER A 142 1.08 18.63 7.61
CA SER A 142 1.45 20.04 7.85
C SER A 142 0.53 20.73 8.84
N LYS A 143 -0.77 20.41 8.79
CA LYS A 143 -1.80 20.94 9.69
C LYS A 143 -1.66 20.40 11.11
N PHE A 144 -1.30 19.11 11.21
CA PHE A 144 -1.01 18.45 12.47
C PHE A 144 0.25 19.00 13.14
N LYS A 145 1.30 19.27 12.33
CA LYS A 145 2.54 19.88 12.82
C LYS A 145 2.25 21.23 13.49
N ASP A 146 1.46 22.10 12.88
CA ASP A 146 1.14 23.43 13.44
C ASP A 146 0.28 23.34 14.73
N GLU A 147 -0.62 22.35 14.83
CA GLU A 147 -1.52 22.18 16.00
C GLU A 147 -0.84 21.52 17.21
N ASN A 148 0.24 20.76 16.97
CA ASN A 148 0.97 20.03 18.00
C ASN A 148 2.44 20.45 18.06
N GLU A 149 2.81 21.57 17.42
CA GLU A 149 4.20 22.02 17.23
C GLU A 149 4.92 22.12 18.57
N VAL A 150 4.24 22.65 19.58
CA VAL A 150 4.80 22.84 20.94
C VAL A 150 5.01 21.50 21.66
N GLU A 151 4.07 20.55 21.59
CA GLU A 151 4.20 19.25 22.24
C GLU A 151 5.25 18.37 21.53
N ILE A 152 5.34 18.50 20.20
CA ILE A 152 6.33 17.80 19.38
C ILE A 152 7.72 18.39 19.60
N ASP A 153 7.88 19.71 19.57
CA ASP A 153 9.17 20.39 19.79
C ASP A 153 9.65 20.20 21.24
N GLU A 154 8.77 20.21 22.25
CA GLU A 154 9.12 19.93 23.65
C GLU A 154 9.54 18.45 23.84
N GLN A 155 8.93 17.51 23.12
CA GLN A 155 9.36 16.11 23.14
C GLN A 155 10.66 15.90 22.37
N LEU A 156 10.89 16.62 21.27
CA LEU A 156 12.12 16.60 20.49
C LEU A 156 13.30 17.25 21.22
N GLU A 157 13.10 18.33 21.98
CA GLU A 157 14.13 18.96 22.82
C GLU A 157 14.55 18.09 24.01
N ASN A 158 13.67 17.19 24.47
CA ASN A 158 13.96 16.26 25.56
C ASN A 158 14.62 14.94 25.10
N ILE A 159 14.83 14.76 23.79
CA ILE A 159 15.44 13.57 23.21
C ILE A 159 16.94 13.79 23.01
N ASN A 160 17.75 13.20 23.90
CA ASN A 160 19.20 13.11 23.69
C ASN A 160 19.54 12.13 22.55
N GLU A 161 20.50 12.53 21.71
CA GLU A 161 20.89 11.91 20.43
C GLU A 161 21.25 10.42 20.52
N GLY A 162 20.72 9.63 19.57
CA GLY A 162 21.16 8.26 19.29
C GLY A 162 20.03 7.37 18.79
N ASP A 163 19.29 6.77 19.71
CA ASP A 163 18.28 5.74 19.41
C ASP A 163 16.83 6.23 19.66
N ASN A 164 16.69 7.34 20.39
CA ASN A 164 15.39 7.84 20.81
C ASN A 164 14.66 8.62 19.70
N LEU A 165 15.38 9.05 18.63
CA LEU A 165 14.77 9.75 17.51
C LEU A 165 13.91 8.82 16.64
N ASN A 166 14.34 7.59 16.42
CA ASN A 166 13.53 6.59 15.70
C ASN A 166 12.33 6.16 16.53
N TYR A 167 12.51 5.94 17.83
CA TYR A 167 11.42 5.60 18.73
C TYR A 167 10.40 6.74 18.84
N ALA A 168 10.86 7.97 18.98
CA ALA A 168 9.98 9.14 19.02
C ALA A 168 9.28 9.36 17.69
N LEU A 169 9.99 9.28 16.56
CA LEU A 169 9.37 9.40 15.24
C LEU A 169 8.32 8.31 15.01
N ARG A 170 8.60 7.08 15.41
CA ARG A 170 7.68 5.93 15.34
C ARG A 170 6.47 6.13 16.25
N ALA A 171 6.68 6.51 17.51
CA ALA A 171 5.61 6.83 18.45
C ALA A 171 4.75 8.00 17.96
N THR A 172 5.35 9.03 17.36
CA THR A 172 4.63 10.16 16.76
C THR A 172 3.84 9.73 15.53
N ILE A 173 4.41 8.92 14.62
CA ILE A 173 3.71 8.39 13.44
C ILE A 173 2.52 7.52 13.86
N LEU A 174 2.70 6.61 14.81
CA LEU A 174 1.63 5.76 15.32
C LEU A 174 0.56 6.55 16.06
N ARG A 175 0.95 7.58 16.81
CA ARG A 175 0.01 8.49 17.48
C ARG A 175 -0.76 9.33 16.45
N ILE A 176 -0.16 9.74 15.33
CA ILE A 176 -0.83 10.42 14.21
C ILE A 176 -1.81 9.47 13.52
N ILE A 177 -1.36 8.27 13.15
CA ILE A 177 -2.19 7.26 12.50
C ILE A 177 -3.38 6.92 13.40
N ARG A 178 -3.12 6.61 14.68
CA ARG A 178 -4.16 6.30 15.67
C ARG A 178 -5.07 7.50 15.94
N HIS A 179 -4.56 8.72 16.01
CA HIS A 179 -5.39 9.92 16.22
C HIS A 179 -6.28 10.22 15.02
N GLU A 180 -5.78 10.14 13.79
CA GLU A 180 -6.62 10.39 12.61
C GLU A 180 -7.62 9.28 12.33
N ILE A 181 -7.27 8.05 12.70
CA ILE A 181 -8.19 6.94 12.77
C ILE A 181 -9.29 7.18 13.82
N THR A 182 -8.92 7.60 15.03
CA THR A 182 -9.84 7.65 16.17
C THR A 182 -10.70 8.91 16.20
N TRP A 183 -10.15 10.05 15.75
CA TRP A 183 -10.74 11.38 15.92
C TRP A 183 -10.82 12.18 14.62
N GLY A 184 -10.15 11.73 13.56
CA GLY A 184 -10.05 12.46 12.30
C GLY A 184 -11.39 12.52 11.58
N LYS A 185 -11.85 13.73 11.24
CA LYS A 185 -12.99 13.98 10.33
C LYS A 185 -12.67 13.61 8.87
N SER A 186 -11.81 12.63 8.66
CA SER A 186 -11.32 12.18 7.36
C SER A 186 -12.48 11.74 6.48
N ARG A 187 -13.52 11.12 7.07
CA ARG A 187 -14.76 10.78 6.36
C ARG A 187 -15.45 12.00 5.73
N ASP A 188 -15.70 13.05 6.49
CA ASP A 188 -16.43 14.23 6.00
C ASP A 188 -15.61 15.03 4.99
N LEU A 189 -14.29 15.11 5.17
CA LEU A 189 -13.40 15.84 4.27
C LEU A 189 -13.15 15.07 2.97
N ILE A 190 -13.01 13.74 3.02
CA ILE A 190 -12.88 12.86 1.86
C ILE A 190 -14.18 12.83 1.06
N LEU A 191 -15.34 12.74 1.74
CA LEU A 191 -16.64 12.82 1.07
C LEU A 191 -16.90 14.21 0.47
N ASP A 192 -16.53 15.30 1.15
CA ASP A 192 -16.65 16.66 0.61
C ASP A 192 -15.69 16.89 -0.57
N LEU A 193 -14.47 16.32 -0.54
CA LEU A 193 -13.52 16.35 -1.67
C LEU A 193 -14.00 15.53 -2.86
N ILE A 194 -14.50 14.31 -2.64
CA ILE A 194 -15.10 13.46 -3.68
C ILE A 194 -16.30 14.16 -4.30
N ASN A 195 -17.16 14.80 -3.49
CA ASN A 195 -18.34 15.52 -3.96
C ASN A 195 -17.97 16.82 -4.71
N LYS A 196 -16.97 17.58 -4.25
CA LYS A 196 -16.48 18.79 -4.95
C LYS A 196 -15.79 18.48 -6.28
N GLN A 197 -15.08 17.37 -6.34
CA GLN A 197 -14.42 16.90 -7.57
C GLN A 197 -15.44 16.32 -8.57
N SER A 198 -16.53 15.72 -8.08
CA SER A 198 -17.69 15.30 -8.88
C SER A 198 -18.52 16.49 -9.39
N ALA A 199 -18.50 17.62 -8.66
CA ALA A 199 -19.23 18.84 -9.00
C ALA A 199 -18.43 19.83 -9.87
N GLY A 200 -17.13 19.60 -10.09
CA GLY A 200 -16.32 20.39 -11.02
C GLY A 200 -15.91 21.78 -10.53
N ASP A 201 -15.80 22.02 -9.22
CA ASP A 201 -15.36 23.32 -8.68
C ASP A 201 -13.89 23.29 -8.23
N ASN A 202 -13.04 24.08 -8.91
CA ASN A 202 -11.59 24.14 -8.71
C ASN A 202 -11.19 25.51 -8.14
N THR A 203 -11.26 25.71 -6.82
CA THR A 203 -10.70 26.91 -6.17
C THR A 203 -10.09 26.65 -4.79
N VAL A 204 -8.79 26.30 -4.70
CA VAL A 204 -7.94 26.53 -3.49
C VAL A 204 -6.47 26.80 -3.88
N PRO A 205 -5.70 27.70 -3.20
CA PRO A 205 -4.52 28.39 -3.74
C PRO A 205 -3.13 27.87 -3.29
N ARG A 206 -2.10 28.18 -4.11
CA ARG A 206 -0.67 27.82 -3.96
C ARG A 206 0.07 28.60 -2.85
N ARG A 207 1.06 27.95 -2.19
CA ARG A 207 2.15 28.58 -1.43
C ARG A 207 3.53 28.06 -1.90
N ASN A 208 4.48 28.99 -2.02
CA ASN A 208 5.86 28.79 -2.46
C ASN A 208 6.85 28.93 -1.28
N ASN A 209 8.06 28.40 -1.51
CA ASN A 209 9.35 28.57 -0.82
C ASN A 209 9.68 27.68 0.38
N LEU A 210 10.62 26.75 0.15
CA LEU A 210 11.61 26.27 1.13
C LEU A 210 12.80 25.65 0.38
N ASN A 211 13.78 26.49 0.03
CA ASN A 211 15.13 26.08 -0.33
C ASN A 211 16.05 26.50 0.82
N ASN A 212 16.59 25.54 1.60
CA ASN A 212 17.98 25.48 2.08
C ASN A 212 18.18 24.44 3.21
N LEU A 213 19.42 23.92 3.25
CA LEU A 213 20.13 23.12 4.27
C LEU A 213 19.96 21.59 4.26
N VAL A 214 20.97 20.72 4.47
CA VAL A 214 22.46 20.73 4.54
C VAL A 214 22.93 19.26 4.35
N GLU A 215 24.17 19.04 3.89
CA GLU A 215 24.83 17.74 3.64
C GLU A 215 25.00 16.83 4.88
N PHE A 216 24.74 15.51 4.72
CA PHE A 216 24.96 14.48 5.76
C PHE A 216 26.22 13.63 5.51
N LYS A 217 27.01 13.43 6.58
CA LYS A 217 28.15 12.48 6.64
C LYS A 217 27.72 11.14 7.23
N LYS A 218 28.17 10.04 6.59
CA LYS A 218 27.86 8.63 6.96
C LYS A 218 28.51 8.17 8.28
N PRO A 219 27.79 7.43 9.15
CA PRO A 219 28.41 6.75 10.29
C PRO A 219 28.89 5.32 9.95
N LYS A 220 29.85 4.86 10.75
CA LYS A 220 30.55 3.56 10.67
C LYS A 220 29.73 2.44 11.32
N LYS A 221 29.89 1.20 10.80
CA LYS A 221 29.19 -0.02 11.24
C LYS A 221 29.74 -0.58 12.56
N GLU A 222 28.84 -0.96 13.47
CA GLU A 222 29.14 -1.79 14.65
C GLU A 222 28.32 -3.11 14.66
N LYS A 223 28.73 -4.03 15.54
CA LYS A 223 28.50 -5.49 15.49
C LYS A 223 27.16 -5.93 16.08
N ILE A 224 26.58 -6.99 15.49
CA ILE A 224 25.26 -7.59 15.77
C ILE A 224 25.21 -8.22 17.18
N GLN A 225 24.12 -7.96 17.92
CA GLN A 225 23.80 -8.56 19.23
C GLN A 225 22.70 -9.63 19.12
N ASP A 226 22.75 -10.57 20.07
CA ASP A 226 21.92 -11.77 20.21
C ASP A 226 20.47 -11.43 20.61
N LEU A 227 19.48 -11.98 19.89
CA LEU A 227 18.05 -11.68 20.02
C LEU A 227 17.39 -12.67 21.00
N GLY A 228 16.75 -12.16 22.05
CA GLY A 228 16.25 -12.91 23.22
C GLY A 228 15.18 -13.99 22.96
N MET A 229 14.71 -14.59 24.06
CA MET A 229 13.82 -15.76 24.06
C MET A 229 12.47 -15.48 23.38
N VAL A 230 12.07 -16.36 22.46
CA VAL A 230 10.77 -16.33 21.78
C VAL A 230 9.64 -16.49 22.81
N ASP A 231 8.61 -15.64 22.71
CA ASP A 231 7.42 -15.71 23.55
C ASP A 231 6.74 -17.09 23.47
N LYS A 232 6.12 -17.53 24.57
CA LYS A 232 5.37 -18.80 24.64
C LYS A 232 3.88 -18.54 24.44
N PHE A 233 3.23 -19.34 23.60
CA PHE A 233 1.78 -19.26 23.39
C PHE A 233 0.98 -19.52 24.68
N ASN A 234 0.04 -18.64 24.99
CA ASN A 234 -0.84 -18.77 26.16
C ASN A 234 -2.19 -19.40 25.77
N ILE A 235 -2.33 -20.70 26.00
CA ILE A 235 -3.51 -21.49 25.65
C ILE A 235 -4.75 -21.04 26.44
N GLU A 236 -4.57 -20.61 27.69
CA GLU A 236 -5.68 -20.19 28.55
C GLU A 236 -6.36 -18.92 28.01
N ASP A 237 -5.55 -17.96 27.58
CA ASP A 237 -6.02 -16.71 26.97
C ASP A 237 -6.76 -16.99 25.65
N ALA A 238 -6.24 -17.90 24.82
CA ALA A 238 -6.89 -18.31 23.58
C ALA A 238 -8.26 -18.97 23.84
N ILE A 239 -8.37 -19.88 24.81
CA ILE A 239 -9.65 -20.54 25.16
C ILE A 239 -10.67 -19.53 25.72
N GLN A 240 -10.23 -18.48 26.40
CA GLN A 240 -11.12 -17.43 26.89
C GLN A 240 -11.64 -16.55 25.75
N LYS A 241 -10.80 -16.24 24.76
CA LYS A 241 -11.16 -15.44 23.58
C LYS A 241 -12.06 -16.20 22.61
N HIS A 242 -11.84 -17.50 22.46
CA HIS A 242 -12.48 -18.31 21.42
C HIS A 242 -13.51 -19.28 22.01
N SER A 243 -14.74 -19.23 21.46
CA SER A 243 -15.85 -20.05 21.97
C SER A 243 -15.83 -21.50 21.47
N THR A 244 -14.99 -21.81 20.48
CA THR A 244 -14.87 -23.13 19.85
C THR A 244 -13.44 -23.68 19.95
N LEU A 245 -13.31 -25.00 19.89
CA LEU A 245 -12.02 -25.70 19.85
C LEU A 245 -11.24 -25.38 18.57
N GLU A 246 -11.94 -25.29 17.44
CA GLU A 246 -11.36 -25.02 16.11
C GLU A 246 -10.68 -23.66 16.06
N ASP A 247 -11.38 -22.61 16.49
CA ASP A 247 -10.83 -21.25 16.56
C ASP A 247 -9.58 -21.19 17.47
N THR A 248 -9.64 -21.86 18.63
CA THR A 248 -8.51 -21.91 19.58
C THR A 248 -7.27 -22.56 18.95
N LEU A 249 -7.47 -23.65 18.20
CA LEU A 249 -6.38 -24.32 17.49
C LEU A 249 -5.85 -23.48 16.33
N GLN A 250 -6.73 -22.82 15.58
CA GLN A 250 -6.33 -21.94 14.48
C GLN A 250 -5.42 -20.82 14.98
N THR A 251 -5.75 -20.17 16.11
CA THR A 251 -4.90 -19.15 16.73
C THR A 251 -3.55 -19.69 17.18
N TRP A 252 -3.50 -20.93 17.71
CA TRP A 252 -2.22 -21.56 18.06
C TRP A 252 -1.38 -21.84 16.81
N TYR A 253 -1.96 -22.39 15.75
CA TYR A 253 -1.24 -22.64 14.50
C TYR A 253 -0.70 -21.35 13.86
N GLN A 254 -1.49 -20.27 13.87
CA GLN A 254 -1.06 -18.95 13.41
C GLN A 254 0.14 -18.43 14.22
N PHE A 255 0.12 -18.60 15.55
CA PHE A 255 1.26 -18.23 16.40
C PHE A 255 2.54 -19.03 16.06
N GLU A 256 2.41 -20.30 15.66
CA GLU A 256 3.54 -21.12 15.20
C GLU A 256 3.93 -20.86 13.73
N GLY A 257 3.25 -19.95 13.02
CA GLY A 257 3.47 -19.71 11.59
C GLY A 257 3.08 -20.91 10.70
N LYS A 258 2.11 -21.71 11.15
CA LYS A 258 1.60 -22.89 10.44
C LYS A 258 0.12 -22.74 10.10
N THR A 259 -0.37 -23.54 9.17
CA THR A 259 -1.80 -23.65 8.83
C THR A 259 -2.39 -24.93 9.41
N LEU A 260 -3.62 -24.83 9.93
CA LEU A 260 -4.40 -26.00 10.33
C LEU A 260 -4.82 -26.78 9.06
N PRO A 261 -4.78 -28.14 9.04
CA PRO A 261 -5.20 -28.92 7.87
C PRO A 261 -6.65 -28.62 7.49
N GLU A 262 -6.96 -28.49 6.19
CA GLU A 262 -8.31 -28.13 5.70
C GLU A 262 -9.38 -29.16 6.10
N ASP A 263 -9.02 -30.44 6.19
CA ASP A 263 -9.95 -31.52 6.57
C ASP A 263 -10.20 -31.62 8.08
N PHE A 264 -9.63 -30.71 8.87
CA PHE A 264 -9.68 -30.76 10.33
C PHE A 264 -10.95 -30.13 10.91
N SER A 265 -12.13 -30.60 10.48
CA SER A 265 -13.41 -30.17 11.05
C SER A 265 -13.81 -31.04 12.25
N LEU A 266 -13.53 -30.57 13.47
CA LEU A 266 -13.91 -31.26 14.70
C LEU A 266 -15.15 -30.66 15.34
N ASN A 267 -16.30 -31.30 15.13
CA ASN A 267 -17.50 -31.06 15.92
C ASN A 267 -17.37 -31.76 17.29
N PHE A 268 -16.65 -31.13 18.23
CA PHE A 268 -16.50 -31.64 19.58
C PHE A 268 -17.76 -31.33 20.42
N ALA A 269 -18.67 -32.29 20.50
CA ALA A 269 -19.86 -32.18 21.34
C ALA A 269 -19.46 -32.05 22.82
N GLY A 270 -20.02 -31.06 23.52
CA GLY A 270 -19.76 -30.83 24.93
C GLY A 270 -18.57 -29.89 25.24
N TRP A 271 -17.95 -29.26 24.22
CA TRP A 271 -16.88 -28.26 24.44
C TRP A 271 -17.29 -27.18 25.45
N LYS A 272 -18.54 -26.71 25.41
CA LYS A 272 -19.05 -25.67 26.31
C LYS A 272 -19.13 -26.11 27.77
N ASP A 273 -19.33 -27.41 28.01
CA ASP A 273 -19.56 -27.97 29.34
C ASP A 273 -18.26 -28.45 30.02
N LEU A 274 -17.14 -28.46 29.29
CA LEU A 274 -15.83 -28.83 29.84
C LEU A 274 -15.30 -27.77 30.82
N SER A 275 -14.61 -28.25 31.86
CA SER A 275 -13.82 -27.39 32.75
C SER A 275 -12.66 -26.74 31.98
N MET A 276 -12.09 -25.68 32.54
CA MET A 276 -10.95 -25.00 31.90
C MET A 276 -9.74 -25.93 31.76
N GLU A 277 -9.44 -26.73 32.79
CA GLU A 277 -8.35 -27.71 32.72
C GLU A 277 -8.59 -28.76 31.62
N ASP A 278 -9.83 -29.27 31.50
CA ASP A 278 -10.18 -30.26 30.47
C ASP A 278 -10.10 -29.66 29.06
N LYS A 279 -10.48 -28.38 28.89
CA LYS A 279 -10.33 -27.67 27.61
C LYS A 279 -8.87 -27.55 27.21
N ILE A 280 -8.00 -27.14 28.12
CA ILE A 280 -6.55 -27.02 27.85
C ILE A 280 -5.97 -28.37 27.44
N GLN A 281 -6.32 -29.44 28.16
CA GLN A 281 -5.85 -30.78 27.85
C GLN A 281 -6.37 -31.26 26.48
N THR A 282 -7.66 -31.02 26.21
CA THR A 282 -8.28 -31.35 24.92
C THR A 282 -7.58 -30.63 23.76
N VAL A 283 -7.29 -29.32 23.87
CA VAL A 283 -6.58 -28.56 22.83
C VAL A 283 -5.19 -29.16 22.59
N LYS A 284 -4.45 -29.52 23.65
CA LYS A 284 -3.12 -30.14 23.53
C LYS A 284 -3.16 -31.50 22.84
N ASP A 285 -4.12 -32.34 23.19
CA ASP A 285 -4.28 -33.67 22.62
C ASP A 285 -4.65 -33.58 21.14
N VAL A 286 -5.59 -32.68 20.82
CA VAL A 286 -6.04 -32.44 19.45
C VAL A 286 -4.95 -31.82 18.59
N LYS A 287 -4.15 -30.87 19.12
CA LYS A 287 -2.97 -30.34 18.43
C LYS A 287 -1.95 -31.44 18.13
N THR A 288 -1.66 -32.30 19.12
CA THR A 288 -0.71 -33.41 18.93
C THR A 288 -1.19 -34.36 17.81
N PHE A 289 -2.50 -34.56 17.69
CA PHE A 289 -3.08 -35.34 16.62
C PHE A 289 -3.01 -34.63 15.26
N ALA A 290 -3.33 -33.34 15.20
CA ALA A 290 -3.22 -32.51 13.99
C ALA A 290 -1.79 -32.42 13.46
N ASP A 291 -0.79 -32.25 14.35
CA ASP A 291 0.62 -32.23 13.98
C ASP A 291 1.07 -33.58 13.37
N LYS A 292 0.58 -34.71 13.89
CA LYS A 292 0.84 -36.04 13.30
C LYS A 292 0.16 -36.23 11.95
N MET A 293 -1.02 -35.65 11.74
CA MET A 293 -1.70 -35.69 10.44
C MET A 293 -0.90 -34.89 9.41
N ASN A 294 -0.47 -33.67 9.74
CA ASN A 294 0.40 -32.88 8.88
C ASN A 294 1.70 -33.63 8.52
N GLU A 295 2.34 -34.29 9.50
CA GLU A 295 3.55 -35.09 9.23
C GLU A 295 3.30 -36.24 8.24
N LYS A 296 2.12 -36.87 8.28
CA LYS A 296 1.74 -37.92 7.32
C LYS A 296 1.42 -37.36 5.93
N ILE A 297 0.77 -36.19 5.86
CA ILE A 297 0.50 -35.49 4.60
C ILE A 297 1.83 -35.12 3.94
N ASP A 298 2.78 -34.56 4.69
CA ASP A 298 4.12 -34.20 4.20
C ASP A 298 4.92 -35.42 3.69
N LYS A 299 4.65 -36.61 4.23
CA LYS A 299 5.25 -37.88 3.81
C LYS A 299 4.53 -38.54 2.62
N GLY A 300 3.37 -38.03 2.21
CA GLY A 300 2.54 -38.65 1.18
C GLY A 300 1.93 -39.99 1.59
N GLU A 301 1.74 -40.25 2.90
CA GLU A 301 1.23 -41.52 3.43
C GLU A 301 -0.30 -41.62 3.46
N LEU A 302 -1.02 -40.55 3.06
CA LEU A 302 -2.48 -40.42 3.20
C LEU A 302 -3.27 -40.54 1.88
N GLU A 303 -2.63 -40.83 0.74
CA GLU A 303 -3.31 -40.86 -0.56
C GLU A 303 -4.05 -42.18 -0.90
N ASP A 304 -3.92 -43.24 -0.09
CA ASP A 304 -4.31 -44.61 -0.50
C ASP A 304 -5.33 -45.36 0.39
N GLU A 305 -6.01 -44.71 1.35
CA GLU A 305 -7.09 -45.33 2.18
C GLU A 305 -8.49 -44.83 1.83
#